data_AF-A0A5J5DU24-F1
#
_entry.id   AF-A0A5J5DU24-F1
#
_cell.length_a   1.000
_cell.length_b   1.000
_cell.length_c   1.000
_cell.angle_alpha   90.00
_cell.angle_beta   90.00
_cell.angle_gamma   90.00
#
_symmetry.space_group_name_H-M   'P 1'
#
loop_
_entity.id
_entity.type
_entity.pdbx_description
1 polymer ?
#
loop_
_entity_poly.entity_id
_entity_poly.type
_entity_poly.pdbx_seq_one_letter_code
_entity_poly.pdbx_strand_id
1 'polypeptide(L)' 'VEVVDTVGAGDSFSGTFTARTLLGDPLAEAHRAAVNTAAYVCTQNGAWPEYPEHMPDYLAQAE' A
#
# COMPACT_ATOMS: atom_id res chain seq x y z
N VAL A 1 5.04 10.35 -5.25
CA VAL A 1 5.77 9.39 -4.39
C VAL A 1 7.25 9.61 -4.61
N GLU A 2 8.02 9.84 -3.55
CA GLU A 2 9.49 9.81 -3.62
C GLU A 2 9.95 8.40 -3.26
N VAL A 3 10.61 7.69 -4.19
CA VAL A 3 10.94 6.28 -4.04
C VAL A 3 12.34 6.11 -3.46
N VAL A 4 12.45 5.30 -2.40
CA VAL A 4 13.70 4.99 -1.68
C VAL A 4 14.15 3.56 -1.95
N ASP A 5 13.25 2.58 -1.79
CA ASP A 5 13.50 1.15 -2.00
C ASP A 5 12.18 0.47 -2.40
N THR A 6 12.20 -0.46 -3.35
CA THR A 6 11.00 -1.16 -3.82
C THR A 6 10.84 -2.57 -3.25
N VAL A 7 11.81 -3.05 -2.48
CA VAL A 7 11.74 -4.38 -1.86
C VAL A 7 10.51 -4.45 -0.94
N GLY A 8 9.72 -5.52 -1.05
CA GLY A 8 8.51 -5.74 -0.24
C GLY A 8 7.23 -5.10 -0.77
N ALA A 9 7.30 -4.17 -1.73
CA ALA A 9 6.10 -3.48 -2.24
C ALA A 9 5.03 -4.43 -2.82
N GLY A 10 5.46 -5.48 -3.54
CA GLY A 10 4.56 -6.47 -4.13
C GLY A 10 3.91 -7.40 -3.10
N ASP A 11 4.66 -7.78 -2.05
CA ASP A 11 4.13 -8.58 -0.94
C ASP A 11 3.12 -7.76 -0.14
N SER A 12 3.43 -6.49 0.14
CA SER A 12 2.52 -5.58 0.85
C SER A 12 1.27 -5.26 0.04
N PHE A 13 1.38 -5.12 -1.28
CA PHE A 13 0.22 -5.02 -2.17
C PHE A 13 -0.67 -6.26 -2.03
N SER A 14 -0.09 -7.44 -2.24
CA SER A 14 -0.82 -8.71 -2.27
C SER A 14 -1.45 -9.02 -0.91
N GLY A 15 -0.72 -8.78 0.18
CA GLY A 15 -1.20 -8.96 1.54
C GLY A 15 -2.35 -8.01 1.88
N THR A 16 -2.21 -6.71 1.58
CA THR A 16 -3.27 -5.72 1.80
C THR A 16 -4.51 -6.05 0.97
N PHE A 17 -4.33 -6.33 -0.32
CA PHE A 17 -5.42 -6.65 -1.23
C PHE A 17 -6.19 -7.89 -0.78
N THR A 18 -5.46 -8.95 -0.40
CA THR A 18 -6.05 -10.19 0.12
C THR A 18 -6.82 -9.93 1.42
N ALA A 19 -6.22 -9.21 2.38
CA ALA A 19 -6.86 -8.91 3.65
C ALA A 19 -8.15 -8.10 3.47
N ARG A 20 -8.13 -7.04 2.66
CA ARG A 20 -9.29 -6.18 2.38
C ARG A 20 -10.39 -6.94 1.64
N THR A 21 -10.02 -7.81 0.70
CA THR A 21 -10.96 -8.72 0.03
C THR A 21 -11.65 -9.66 1.02
N LEU A 22 -10.89 -10.25 1.95
CA LEU A 22 -11.43 -11.15 2.98
C LEU A 22 -12.34 -10.42 3.99
N LEU A 23 -12.13 -9.12 4.20
CA LEU A 23 -12.99 -8.26 5.01
C LEU A 23 -14.29 -7.84 4.29
N GLY A 24 -14.44 -8.16 3.01
CA GLY A 24 -15.63 -7.88 2.22
C GLY A 24 -15.64 -6.50 1.54
N ASP A 25 -14.49 -5.84 1.46
CA ASP A 25 -14.39 -4.54 0.80
C ASP A 25 -14.68 -4.68 -0.71
N PRO A 26 -15.32 -3.66 -1.34
CA PRO A 26 -15.44 -3.60 -2.79
C PRO A 26 -14.06 -3.65 -3.47
N LEU A 27 -13.99 -4.27 -4.65
CA LEU A 27 -12.75 -4.43 -5.41
C LEU A 27 -11.94 -3.13 -5.55
N ALA A 28 -12.61 -2.01 -5.84
CA ALA A 28 -11.98 -0.70 -5.99
C ALA A 28 -11.35 -0.19 -4.69
N GLU A 29 -11.99 -0.42 -3.54
CA GLU A 29 -11.50 0.01 -2.22
C GLU A 29 -10.35 -0.87 -1.75
N ALA A 30 -10.46 -2.19 -1.95
CA ALA A 30 -9.37 -3.13 -1.67
C ALA A 30 -8.13 -2.82 -2.53
N HIS A 31 -8.34 -2.55 -3.83
CA HIS A 31 -7.25 -2.17 -4.74
C HIS A 31 -6.62 -0.84 -4.34
N ARG A 32 -7.42 0.20 -4.03
CA ARG A 32 -6.90 1.51 -3.59
C ARG A 32 -6.06 1.38 -2.32
N ALA A 33 -6.54 0.62 -1.34
CA ALA A 33 -5.78 0.36 -0.13
C ALA A 33 -4.44 -0.33 -0.44
N ALA A 34 -4.45 -1.37 -1.28
CA ALA A 34 -3.25 -2.10 -1.66
C ALA A 34 -2.23 -1.22 -2.40
N VAL A 35 -2.67 -0.37 -3.33
CA VAL A 35 -1.81 0.58 -4.03
C VAL A 35 -1.20 1.58 -3.06
N ASN A 36 -1.99 2.17 -2.16
CA ASN A 36 -1.49 3.14 -1.19
C ASN A 36 -0.47 2.49 -0.23
N THR A 37 -0.72 1.27 0.23
CA THR A 37 0.25 0.52 1.06
C THR A 37 1.53 0.22 0.30
N ALA A 38 1.45 -0.24 -0.95
CA ALA A 38 2.63 -0.54 -1.76
C ALA A 38 3.44 0.72 -2.06
N ALA A 39 2.76 1.83 -2.39
CA ALA A 39 3.39 3.13 -2.60
C ALA A 39 4.07 3.64 -1.33
N TYR A 40 3.47 3.46 -0.15
CA TYR A 40 4.10 3.76 1.12
C TYR A 40 5.39 2.97 1.31
N VAL A 41 5.35 1.65 1.11
CA VAL A 41 6.55 0.79 1.25
C VAL A 41 7.66 1.24 0.31
N CYS A 42 7.33 1.69 -0.90
CA CYS A 42 8.31 2.26 -1.82
C CYS A 42 9.05 3.50 -1.29
N THR A 43 8.50 4.20 -0.29
CA THR A 43 9.13 5.37 0.35
C THR A 43 10.00 5.00 1.56
N GLN A 44 10.05 3.73 1.95
CA GLN A 44 10.76 3.25 3.14
C GLN A 44 12.02 2.47 2.75
N ASN A 45 12.92 2.24 3.71
CA ASN A 45 14.10 1.38 3.49
C ASN A 45 13.78 -0.06 3.90
N GLY A 46 14.06 -1.02 3.02
CA GLY A 46 13.84 -2.44 3.28
C GLY A 46 12.38 -2.88 3.21
N ALA A 47 12.17 -4.19 3.35
CA ALA A 47 10.89 -4.85 3.03
C ALA A 47 9.77 -4.66 4.05
N TRP A 48 10.10 -4.49 5.34
CA TRP A 48 9.16 -4.53 6.46
C TRP A 48 9.22 -3.24 7.28
N PRO A 49 8.62 -2.14 6.79
CA PRO A 49 8.55 -0.90 7.54
C PRO A 49 7.46 -0.94 8.62
N GLU A 50 7.56 -0.03 9.58
CA GLU A 50 6.45 0.30 10.45
C GLU A 50 5.37 1.03 9.63
N TYR A 51 4.11 0.61 9.76
CA TYR A 51 3.01 1.22 9.02
C TYR A 51 2.36 2.34 9.84
N PRO A 52 2.00 3.47 9.22
CA PRO A 52 1.31 4.54 9.92
C PRO A 52 -0.10 4.10 10.30
N GLU A 53 -0.64 4.66 11.37
CA GLU A 53 -2.04 4.43 11.79
C GLU A 53 -3.03 4.82 10.68
N HIS A 54 -2.69 5.87 9.93
CA HIS A 54 -3.47 6.36 8.81
C HIS A 54 -2.61 6.36 7.54
N MET A 55 -3.00 5.55 6.57
CA MET A 55 -2.27 5.44 5.30
C MET A 55 -2.48 6.71 4.45
N PRO A 56 -1.40 7.35 3.94
CA PRO A 56 -1.54 8.44 2.99
C PRO A 56 -2.24 8.00 1.71
N ASP A 57 -3.05 8.89 1.15
CA ASP A 57 -3.73 8.64 -0.11
C ASP A 57 -2.88 9.14 -1.28
N TYR A 58 -1.96 8.31 -1.74
CA TYR A 58 -1.04 8.65 -2.82
C TYR A 58 -1.74 8.79 -4.16
N LEU A 59 -2.90 8.15 -4.36
CA LEU A 59 -3.71 8.33 -5.56
C LEU A 59 -4.34 9.72 -5.63
N ALA A 60 -4.76 10.28 -4.49
CA ALA A 60 -5.26 11.65 -4.45
C ALA A 60 -4.15 12.71 -4.70
N GLN A 61 -2.89 12.32 -4.57
CA GLN A 61 -1.72 13.18 -4.79
C GLN A 61 -1.14 13.05 -6.20
N ALA A 62 -1.70 12.17 -7.04
CA ALA A 62 -1.18 11.85 -8.37
C ALA A 62 -1.72 12.78 -9.49
N GLU A 63 -2.31 13.92 -9.11
CA GLU A 63 -2.80 14.97 -10.04
C GLU A 63 -1.68 15.90 -10.51
#